data_AF-A0A935ZBX7-F1
#
_entry.id   AF-A0A935ZBX7-F1
#
_cell.length_a   1.000
_cell.length_b   1.000
_cell.length_c   1.000
_cell.angle_alpha   90.00
_cell.angle_beta   90.00
_cell.angle_gamma   90.00
#
_symmetry.space_group_name_H-M   'P 1'
#
loop_
_entity.id
_entity.type
_entity.pdbx_description
1 polymer ?
#
loop_
_entity_poly.entity_id
_entity_poly.type
_entity_poly.pdbx_seq_one_letter_code
_entity_poly.pdbx_strand_id
1 'polypeptide(L)'
;MIVVRCDACGGTVTFDADHARAQCRFCAAVALVPVPLDRPPPPPREVIPFAIDEALARERFATWTRSSWWHARDLGAAVVQLRPLWLPAWRARAEVELHWAGLVRADTRSGRRPRSGIDRAPAQALVPASLGISQRELDALGGFSTRRRPWLDDDAEITRELPNLSEAGARAQIQRALQAERLREVAAREHLHDAGATARLHGVALELDALPIYIGAFAYRGRPWRIVVHGESGRLVGRAPLDRVKVTIAVVLAAIVALAVALWLERREPGPPTPSPASASDRR
;
A
#
# COMPACT_ATOMS: atom_id res chain seq x y z
N MET A 1 -19.20 -11.16 21.31
CA MET A 1 -18.02 -10.38 20.90
C MET A 1 -17.85 -9.14 21.76
N ILE A 2 -16.62 -8.89 22.22
CA ILE A 2 -16.20 -7.66 22.90
C ILE A 2 -15.41 -6.78 21.93
N VAL A 3 -15.16 -5.52 22.29
CA VAL A 3 -14.22 -4.66 21.56
C VAL A 3 -12.90 -4.62 22.30
N VAL A 4 -11.81 -4.82 21.58
CA VAL A 4 -10.45 -4.77 22.13
C VAL A 4 -9.60 -3.80 21.33
N ARG A 5 -8.73 -3.08 22.03
CA ARG A 5 -7.69 -2.22 21.46
C ARG A 5 -6.34 -2.88 21.69
N CYS A 6 -5.49 -2.87 20.67
CA CYS A 6 -4.11 -3.31 20.82
C CYS A 6 -3.23 -2.17 21.34
N ASP A 7 -2.49 -2.38 22.43
CA ASP A 7 -1.55 -1.38 22.96
C ASP A 7 -0.31 -1.18 22.06
N ALA A 8 0.04 -2.18 21.25
CA ALA A 8 1.24 -2.11 20.41
C ALA A 8 1.03 -1.31 19.11
N CYS A 9 -0.16 -1.38 18.49
CA CYS A 9 -0.42 -0.71 17.22
C CYS A 9 -1.66 0.21 17.22
N GLY A 10 -2.41 0.28 18.33
CA GLY A 10 -3.62 1.11 18.46
C GLY A 10 -4.85 0.56 17.74
N GLY A 11 -4.73 -0.51 16.95
CA GLY A 11 -5.85 -1.10 16.21
C GLY A 11 -6.97 -1.57 17.14
N THR A 12 -8.21 -1.28 16.77
CA THR A 12 -9.40 -1.62 17.56
C THR A 12 -10.30 -2.56 16.77
N VAL A 13 -10.54 -3.76 17.29
CA VAL A 13 -11.29 -4.81 16.60
C VAL A 13 -12.36 -5.42 17.48
N THR A 14 -13.39 -6.01 16.87
CA THR A 14 -14.24 -6.96 17.57
C THR A 14 -13.47 -8.24 17.82
N PHE A 15 -13.62 -8.80 19.00
CA PHE A 15 -12.95 -10.01 19.42
C PHE A 15 -13.95 -10.97 20.04
N ASP A 16 -13.83 -12.23 19.67
CA ASP A 16 -14.61 -13.29 20.27
C ASP A 16 -13.83 -13.90 21.44
N ALA A 17 -14.40 -13.82 22.64
CA ALA A 17 -13.73 -14.17 23.89
C ALA A 17 -13.50 -15.69 24.03
N ASP A 18 -14.27 -16.50 23.30
CA ASP A 18 -14.17 -17.96 23.35
C ASP A 18 -13.03 -18.53 22.49
N HIS A 19 -12.36 -17.68 21.68
CA HIS A 19 -11.27 -18.10 20.81
C HIS A 19 -9.89 -17.97 21.46
N ALA A 20 -9.19 -19.10 21.57
CA ALA A 20 -8.02 -19.39 22.41
C ALA A 20 -6.72 -18.55 22.21
N ARG A 21 -6.70 -17.52 21.34
CA ARG A 21 -5.51 -16.65 21.20
C ARG A 21 -5.92 -15.19 21.09
N ALA A 22 -5.81 -14.48 22.20
CA ALA A 22 -5.92 -13.02 22.28
C ALA A 22 -4.71 -12.35 21.61
N GLN A 23 -4.63 -12.44 20.28
CA GLN A 23 -3.57 -11.86 19.47
C GLN A 23 -4.14 -10.84 18.49
N CYS A 24 -3.49 -9.68 18.40
CA CYS A 24 -3.86 -8.61 17.49
C CYS A 24 -3.77 -9.06 16.03
N ARG A 25 -4.86 -8.85 15.28
CA ARG A 25 -4.98 -9.22 13.86
C ARG A 25 -4.10 -8.40 12.92
N PHE A 26 -3.54 -7.28 13.39
CA PHE A 26 -2.69 -6.39 12.58
C PHE A 26 -1.19 -6.57 12.84
N CYS A 27 -0.77 -6.67 14.11
CA CYS A 27 0.66 -6.67 14.47
C CYS A 27 1.09 -7.93 15.24
N ALA A 28 0.20 -8.89 15.46
CA ALA A 28 0.48 -10.13 16.19
C ALA A 28 0.88 -9.95 17.67
N ALA A 29 0.72 -8.76 18.26
CA ALA A 29 0.94 -8.55 19.68
C ALA A 29 -0.18 -9.20 20.52
N VAL A 30 0.16 -9.70 21.71
CA VAL A 30 -0.80 -10.27 22.69
C VAL A 30 -1.34 -9.22 23.68
N ALA A 31 -0.94 -7.95 23.51
CA ALA A 31 -1.38 -6.83 24.35
C ALA A 31 -2.73 -6.29 23.85
N LEU A 32 -3.80 -7.06 24.05
CA LEU A 32 -5.17 -6.66 23.76
C LEU A 32 -5.87 -6.23 25.05
N VAL A 33 -6.38 -5.00 25.05
CA VAL A 33 -7.08 -4.41 26.19
C VAL A 33 -8.55 -4.23 25.83
N PRO A 34 -9.50 -4.77 26.61
CA PRO A 34 -10.92 -4.50 26.41
C PRO A 34 -11.20 -3.00 26.44
N VAL A 35 -11.96 -2.51 25.47
CA VAL A 35 -12.47 -1.13 25.46
C VAL A 35 -13.86 -1.16 26.07
N PRO A 36 -14.09 -0.56 27.25
CA PRO A 36 -15.43 -0.45 27.79
C PRO A 36 -16.24 0.46 26.88
N LEU A 37 -17.36 -0.06 26.37
CA LEU A 37 -18.31 0.69 25.56
C LEU A 37 -19.66 0.61 26.24
N ASP A 38 -20.34 1.76 26.37
CA ASP A 38 -21.69 1.84 26.94
C ASP A 38 -22.72 1.04 26.11
N ARG A 39 -22.44 0.92 24.81
CA ARG A 39 -23.23 0.11 23.86
C ARG A 39 -22.31 -0.51 22.80
N PRO A 40 -22.68 -1.68 22.24
CA PRO A 40 -21.95 -2.24 21.12
C PRO A 40 -21.90 -1.26 19.94
N PRO A 41 -20.78 -1.18 19.21
CA PRO A 41 -20.73 -0.36 18.01
C PRO A 41 -21.73 -0.91 16.98
N PRO A 42 -22.50 -0.04 16.31
CA PRO A 42 -23.47 -0.50 15.31
C PRO A 42 -22.75 -1.25 14.19
N PRO A 43 -23.38 -2.29 13.59
CA PRO A 43 -22.82 -2.94 12.43
C PRO A 43 -22.74 -1.96 11.24
N PRO A 44 -21.84 -2.23 10.27
CA PRO A 44 -21.91 -1.60 8.95
C PRO A 44 -23.30 -1.77 8.34
N ARG A 45 -23.74 -0.80 7.52
CA ARG A 45 -25.02 -0.95 6.80
C ARG A 45 -24.90 -1.94 5.65
N GLU A 46 -23.78 -1.89 4.95
CA GLU A 46 -23.48 -2.70 3.79
C GLU A 46 -22.07 -3.28 3.86
N VAL A 47 -21.89 -4.42 3.21
CA VAL A 47 -20.59 -5.07 3.01
C VAL A 47 -20.35 -5.30 1.53
N ILE A 48 -19.08 -5.39 1.15
CA ILE A 48 -18.71 -6.04 -0.11
C ILE A 48 -18.57 -7.53 0.22
N PRO A 49 -19.31 -8.44 -0.42
CA PRO A 49 -19.19 -9.85 -0.10
C PRO A 49 -17.78 -10.38 -0.44
N PHE A 50 -17.29 -11.31 0.37
CA PHE A 50 -16.13 -12.12 -0.02
C PHE A 50 -16.48 -12.89 -1.30
N ALA A 51 -15.60 -12.80 -2.31
CA ALA A 51 -15.73 -13.59 -3.55
C ALA A 51 -14.78 -14.79 -3.58
N ILE A 52 -13.78 -14.81 -2.69
CA ILE A 52 -12.92 -15.97 -2.45
C ILE A 52 -13.08 -16.44 -1.01
N ASP A 53 -12.94 -17.74 -0.80
CA ASP A 53 -12.91 -18.35 0.52
C ASP A 53 -11.49 -18.33 1.13
N GLU A 54 -11.40 -18.77 2.39
CA GLU A 54 -10.13 -18.82 3.13
C GLU A 54 -9.14 -19.82 2.49
N ALA A 55 -9.63 -20.90 1.89
CA ALA A 55 -8.80 -21.92 1.26
C ALA A 55 -8.03 -21.33 0.05
N LEU A 56 -8.73 -20.60 -0.82
CA LEU A 56 -8.12 -19.91 -1.95
C LEU A 56 -7.20 -18.78 -1.48
N ALA A 57 -7.58 -18.01 -0.45
CA ALA A 57 -6.70 -17.00 0.12
C ALA A 57 -5.36 -17.60 0.62
N ARG A 58 -5.42 -18.77 1.26
CA ARG A 58 -4.26 -19.53 1.74
C ARG A 58 -3.40 -20.05 0.59
N GLU A 59 -4.00 -20.52 -0.49
CA GLU A 59 -3.29 -20.91 -1.71
C GLU A 59 -2.56 -19.73 -2.37
N ARG A 60 -3.22 -18.57 -2.47
CA ARG A 60 -2.61 -17.33 -2.99
C ARG A 60 -1.41 -16.91 -2.15
N PHE A 61 -1.52 -16.99 -0.83
CA PHE A 61 -0.40 -16.75 0.06
C PHE A 61 0.75 -17.74 -0.14
N ALA A 62 0.48 -19.04 -0.22
CA ALA A 62 1.50 -20.06 -0.47
C ALA A 62 2.20 -19.88 -1.82
N THR A 63 1.50 -19.37 -2.83
CA THR A 63 2.09 -19.01 -4.12
C THR A 63 2.98 -17.78 -4.01
N TRP A 64 2.52 -16.75 -3.28
CA TRP A 64 3.29 -15.53 -3.04
C TRP A 64 4.58 -15.76 -2.24
N THR A 65 4.58 -16.65 -1.24
CA THR A 65 5.83 -16.94 -0.50
C THR A 65 6.92 -17.51 -1.42
N ARG A 66 6.53 -18.18 -2.51
CA ARG A 66 7.44 -18.73 -3.54
C ARG A 66 7.75 -17.76 -4.68
N SER A 67 7.10 -16.60 -4.76
CA SER A 67 7.23 -15.68 -5.90
C SER A 67 8.53 -14.87 -5.90
N SER A 68 9.30 -14.89 -4.82
CA SER A 68 10.59 -14.20 -4.71
C SER A 68 11.64 -15.13 -4.14
N TRP A 69 12.79 -15.17 -4.80
CA TRP A 69 13.95 -15.91 -4.30
C TRP A 69 14.42 -15.41 -2.92
N TRP A 70 14.16 -14.14 -2.59
CA TRP A 70 14.60 -13.53 -1.32
C TRP A 70 13.71 -13.86 -0.13
N HIS A 71 12.49 -14.37 -0.34
CA HIS A 71 11.61 -14.74 0.77
C HIS A 71 12.23 -15.87 1.60
N ALA A 72 12.01 -15.80 2.91
CA ALA A 72 12.45 -16.81 3.86
C ALA A 72 11.84 -18.19 3.51
N ARG A 73 12.68 -19.24 3.46
CA ARG A 73 12.27 -20.59 3.02
C ARG A 73 11.30 -21.28 3.97
N ASP A 74 11.36 -20.94 5.25
CA ASP A 74 10.50 -21.44 6.32
C ASP A 74 9.20 -20.63 6.43
N LEU A 75 8.98 -19.63 5.56
CA LEU A 75 7.74 -18.89 5.46
C LEU A 75 6.72 -19.69 4.63
N GLY A 76 5.83 -20.40 5.31
CA GLY A 76 4.75 -21.19 4.69
C GLY A 76 3.40 -21.02 5.37
N ALA A 77 2.35 -21.55 4.73
CA ALA A 77 0.97 -21.51 5.23
C ALA A 77 0.79 -22.14 6.63
N ALA A 78 1.69 -23.04 7.05
CA ALA A 78 1.68 -23.60 8.39
C ALA A 78 2.03 -22.59 9.50
N VAL A 79 2.69 -21.48 9.15
CA VAL A 79 3.16 -20.45 10.10
C VAL A 79 2.18 -19.27 10.18
N VAL A 80 1.45 -18.99 9.10
CA VAL A 80 0.60 -17.80 9.00
C VAL A 80 -0.86 -18.20 8.80
N GLN A 81 -1.66 -18.01 9.84
CA GLN A 81 -3.12 -18.14 9.75
C GLN A 81 -3.69 -16.86 9.13
N LEU A 82 -4.14 -16.96 7.88
CA LEU A 82 -5.01 -15.95 7.29
C LEU A 82 -6.40 -16.08 7.89
N ARG A 83 -6.98 -14.97 8.31
CA ARG A 83 -8.34 -14.93 8.83
C ARG A 83 -9.13 -13.82 8.14
N PRO A 84 -10.43 -14.01 7.89
CA PRO A 84 -11.27 -12.97 7.34
C PRO A 84 -11.35 -11.79 8.32
N LEU A 85 -11.37 -10.58 7.77
CA LEU A 85 -11.55 -9.34 8.51
C LEU A 85 -12.37 -8.35 7.68
N TRP A 86 -13.36 -7.74 8.32
CA TRP A 86 -14.08 -6.59 7.78
C TRP A 86 -13.29 -5.31 8.05
N LEU A 87 -12.73 -4.73 7.00
CA LEU A 87 -11.95 -3.50 7.05
C LEU A 87 -12.88 -2.30 6.81
N PRO A 88 -13.01 -1.35 7.75
CA PRO A 88 -13.87 -0.20 7.56
C PRO A 88 -13.23 0.77 6.56
N ALA A 89 -14.01 1.23 5.59
CA ALA A 89 -13.58 2.23 4.62
C ALA A 89 -14.70 3.21 4.28
N TRP A 90 -14.33 4.48 4.20
CA TRP A 90 -15.20 5.53 3.73
C TRP A 90 -15.21 5.53 2.21
N ARG A 91 -16.38 5.34 1.64
CA ARG A 91 -16.65 5.54 0.22
C ARG A 91 -17.28 6.91 0.03
N ALA A 92 -16.76 7.67 -0.92
CA ALA A 92 -17.37 8.90 -1.37
C ALA A 92 -17.76 8.82 -2.84
N ARG A 93 -18.92 9.36 -3.16
CA ARG A 93 -19.33 9.71 -4.52
C ARG A 93 -19.55 11.22 -4.57
N ALA A 94 -18.98 11.87 -5.57
CA ALA A 94 -19.09 13.31 -5.74
C ALA A 94 -18.88 13.70 -7.20
N GLU A 95 -19.31 14.90 -7.58
CA GLU A 95 -18.81 15.56 -8.77
C GLU A 95 -17.56 16.37 -8.41
N VAL A 96 -16.46 16.11 -9.10
CA VAL A 96 -15.18 16.81 -8.91
C VAL A 96 -15.09 17.92 -9.94
N GLU A 97 -15.00 19.16 -9.48
CA GLU A 97 -14.63 20.31 -10.31
C GLU A 97 -13.16 20.66 -10.05
N LEU A 98 -12.30 20.38 -11.03
CA LEU A 98 -10.86 20.60 -10.96
C LEU A 98 -10.48 21.85 -11.75
N HIS A 99 -9.91 22.84 -11.06
CA HIS A 99 -9.30 24.02 -11.68
C HIS A 99 -7.80 23.76 -11.79
N TRP A 100 -7.27 23.72 -13.00
CA TRP A 100 -5.89 23.28 -13.25
C TRP A 100 -5.12 24.26 -14.13
N ALA A 101 -3.79 24.25 -13.96
CA ALA A 101 -2.85 24.98 -14.79
C ALA A 101 -1.55 24.18 -14.93
N GLY A 102 -0.87 24.31 -16.06
CA GLY A 102 0.41 23.67 -16.33
C GLY A 102 1.05 24.21 -17.61
N LEU A 103 2.13 23.56 -18.05
CA LEU A 103 2.89 23.92 -19.25
C LEU A 103 2.76 22.85 -20.31
N VAL A 104 2.58 23.24 -21.58
CA VAL A 104 2.66 22.34 -22.74
C VAL A 104 3.82 22.73 -23.63
N ARG A 105 4.33 21.81 -24.44
CA ARG A 105 5.36 22.14 -25.45
C ARG A 105 4.80 23.12 -26.49
N ALA A 106 5.63 24.06 -26.90
CA ALA A 106 5.30 25.03 -27.94
C ALA A 106 6.56 25.60 -28.58
N ASP A 107 6.43 26.07 -29.82
CA ASP A 107 7.48 26.79 -30.53
C ASP A 107 7.60 28.23 -29.99
N THR A 108 8.27 28.35 -28.86
CA THR A 108 8.61 29.62 -28.22
C THR A 108 10.07 29.55 -27.77
N ARG A 109 10.66 30.70 -27.40
CA ARG A 109 12.02 30.74 -26.83
C ARG A 109 12.21 29.80 -25.63
N SER A 110 11.17 29.56 -24.83
CA SER A 110 11.24 28.67 -23.66
C SER A 110 10.94 27.20 -23.98
N GLY A 111 10.52 26.89 -25.21
CA GLY A 111 10.03 25.57 -25.61
C GLY A 111 8.70 25.16 -24.97
N ARG A 112 8.06 26.05 -24.20
CA ARG A 112 6.82 25.79 -23.45
C ARG A 112 5.85 26.96 -23.54
N ARG A 113 4.58 26.70 -23.28
CA ARG A 113 3.54 27.73 -23.08
C ARG A 113 2.58 27.32 -21.95
N PRO A 114 2.07 28.26 -21.16
CA PRO A 114 1.07 27.96 -20.14
C PRO A 114 -0.25 27.53 -20.76
N ARG A 115 -0.94 26.62 -20.08
CA ARG A 115 -2.30 26.18 -20.38
C ARG A 115 -3.04 25.95 -19.07
N SER A 116 -4.29 26.36 -19.03
CA SER A 116 -5.18 26.17 -17.88
C SER A 116 -6.57 25.79 -18.34
N GLY A 117 -7.37 25.30 -17.41
CA GLY A 117 -8.75 24.95 -17.68
C GLY A 117 -9.50 24.51 -16.43
N ILE A 118 -10.77 24.20 -16.66
CA ILE A 118 -11.65 23.60 -15.67
C ILE A 118 -12.07 22.25 -16.25
N ASP A 119 -12.01 21.23 -15.42
CA ASP A 119 -12.49 19.90 -15.75
C ASP A 119 -13.53 19.47 -14.71
N ARG A 120 -14.64 18.89 -15.17
CA ARG A 120 -15.69 18.35 -14.30
C ARG A 120 -15.94 16.90 -14.64
N ALA A 121 -16.01 16.05 -13.62
CA ALA A 121 -16.38 14.66 -13.78
C ALA A 121 -16.97 14.07 -12.49
N PRO A 122 -17.90 13.10 -12.59
CA PRO A 122 -18.23 12.26 -11.46
C PRO A 122 -17.00 11.44 -11.06
N ALA A 123 -16.78 11.29 -9.76
CA ALA A 123 -15.72 10.46 -9.24
C ALA A 123 -16.15 9.70 -7.98
N GLN A 124 -15.43 8.63 -7.72
CA GLN A 124 -15.58 7.83 -6.52
C GLN A 124 -14.21 7.65 -5.87
N ALA A 125 -14.18 7.75 -4.55
CA ALA A 125 -12.98 7.44 -3.77
C ALA A 125 -13.31 6.43 -2.68
N LEU A 126 -12.30 5.66 -2.30
CA LEU A 126 -12.32 4.76 -1.16
C LEU A 126 -11.12 5.07 -0.28
N VAL A 127 -11.38 5.42 0.98
CA VAL A 127 -10.35 5.76 1.96
C VAL A 127 -10.49 4.86 3.17
N PRO A 128 -9.42 4.18 3.63
CA PRO A 128 -9.52 3.29 4.77
C PRO A 128 -9.82 4.12 6.03
N ALA A 129 -10.78 3.66 6.83
CA ALA A 129 -11.00 4.15 8.19
C ALA A 129 -10.20 3.32 9.21
N SER A 130 -9.10 2.72 8.75
CA SER A 130 -8.26 1.78 9.49
C SER A 130 -7.02 2.47 10.04
N LEU A 131 -6.55 2.04 11.21
CA LEU A 131 -5.18 2.33 11.67
C LEU A 131 -4.17 1.33 11.12
N GLY A 132 -4.63 0.12 10.81
CA GLY A 132 -3.79 -0.99 10.39
C GLY A 132 -3.43 -0.97 8.90
N ILE A 133 -4.20 -0.30 8.05
CA ILE A 133 -4.04 -0.27 6.60
C ILE A 133 -3.99 1.17 6.08
N SER A 134 -2.86 1.51 5.45
CA SER A 134 -2.67 2.82 4.82
C SER A 134 -3.38 2.92 3.47
N GLN A 135 -3.64 4.15 2.98
CA GLN A 135 -4.18 4.38 1.64
C GLN A 135 -3.35 3.68 0.56
N ARG A 136 -2.02 3.74 0.64
CA ARG A 136 -1.13 3.10 -0.34
C ARG A 136 -1.28 1.58 -0.38
N GLU A 137 -1.49 0.94 0.78
CA GLU A 137 -1.74 -0.50 0.84
C GLU A 137 -3.11 -0.84 0.26
N LEU A 138 -4.13 -0.02 0.55
CA LEU A 138 -5.47 -0.18 -0.03
C LEU A 138 -5.44 -0.06 -1.56
N ASP A 139 -4.75 0.96 -2.09
CA ASP A 139 -4.56 1.14 -3.52
C ASP A 139 -3.77 -0.03 -4.13
N ALA A 140 -2.73 -0.50 -3.43
CA ALA A 140 -1.93 -1.64 -3.86
C ALA A 140 -2.71 -2.96 -3.89
N LEU A 141 -3.83 -3.08 -3.16
CA LEU A 141 -4.72 -4.25 -3.22
C LEU A 141 -5.54 -4.28 -4.52
N GLY A 142 -5.56 -3.20 -5.31
CA GLY A 142 -6.13 -3.20 -6.67
C GLY A 142 -7.59 -2.76 -6.78
N GLY A 143 -8.12 -2.06 -5.77
CA GLY A 143 -9.49 -1.58 -5.74
C GLY A 143 -10.52 -2.67 -5.46
N PHE A 144 -11.68 -2.28 -4.92
CA PHE A 144 -12.78 -3.17 -4.59
C PHE A 144 -13.94 -2.98 -5.56
N SER A 145 -14.74 -4.02 -5.78
CA SER A 145 -15.93 -3.89 -6.60
C SER A 145 -16.96 -2.94 -5.97
N THR A 146 -17.95 -2.53 -6.76
CA THR A 146 -19.11 -1.75 -6.30
C THR A 146 -20.26 -2.63 -5.83
N ARG A 147 -20.13 -3.96 -5.86
CA ARG A 147 -21.20 -4.88 -5.43
C ARG A 147 -21.37 -4.81 -3.93
N ARG A 148 -22.59 -4.51 -3.48
CA ARG A 148 -22.93 -4.42 -2.06
C ARG A 148 -24.11 -5.30 -1.74
N ARG A 149 -24.15 -5.76 -0.50
CA ARG A 149 -25.35 -6.33 0.10
C ARG A 149 -25.53 -5.78 1.52
N PRO A 150 -26.75 -5.79 2.06
CA PRO A 150 -26.98 -5.51 3.47
C PRO A 150 -26.13 -6.43 4.37
N TRP A 151 -25.77 -5.91 5.54
CA TRP A 151 -25.18 -6.69 6.62
C TRP A 151 -26.15 -7.80 7.07
N LEU A 152 -25.65 -9.01 7.23
CA LEU A 152 -26.38 -10.19 7.69
C LEU A 152 -25.84 -10.69 9.03
N ASP A 153 -26.62 -11.50 9.73
CA ASP A 153 -26.22 -12.02 11.05
C ASP A 153 -24.93 -12.85 10.98
N ASP A 154 -24.75 -13.67 9.93
CA ASP A 154 -23.52 -14.45 9.71
C ASP A 154 -22.27 -13.56 9.54
N ASP A 155 -22.41 -12.31 9.09
CA ASP A 155 -21.27 -11.38 8.99
C ASP A 155 -20.72 -11.01 10.37
N ALA A 156 -21.55 -11.14 11.41
CA ALA A 156 -21.15 -10.90 12.79
C ALA A 156 -20.22 -12.00 13.32
N GLU A 157 -20.02 -13.12 12.64
CA GLU A 157 -19.01 -14.09 13.03
C GLU A 157 -17.59 -13.65 12.61
N ILE A 158 -17.50 -12.77 11.61
CA ILE A 158 -16.23 -12.26 11.10
C ILE A 158 -15.76 -11.07 11.95
N THR A 159 -14.48 -11.11 12.33
CA THR A 159 -13.82 -10.00 13.03
C THR A 159 -13.90 -8.72 12.21
N ARG A 160 -14.36 -7.61 12.81
CA ARG A 160 -14.37 -6.28 12.18
C ARG A 160 -13.46 -5.31 12.90
N GLU A 161 -12.74 -4.49 12.15
CA GLU A 161 -12.07 -3.32 12.73
C GLU A 161 -13.10 -2.20 12.90
N LEU A 162 -13.00 -1.46 14.01
CA LEU A 162 -13.82 -0.27 14.24
C LEU A 162 -13.19 0.92 13.51
N PRO A 163 -14.00 1.80 12.88
CA PRO A 163 -13.47 2.94 12.16
C PRO A 163 -12.76 3.91 13.11
N ASN A 164 -11.54 4.29 12.76
CA ASN A 164 -10.73 5.28 13.48
C ASN A 164 -10.56 6.61 12.71
N LEU A 165 -11.33 6.80 11.64
CA LEU A 165 -11.34 8.03 10.87
C LEU A 165 -12.74 8.65 10.93
N SER A 166 -12.83 9.89 11.41
CA SER A 166 -14.08 10.64 11.42
C SER A 166 -14.53 10.98 9.99
N GLU A 167 -15.82 11.25 9.81
CA GLU A 167 -16.36 11.71 8.52
C GLU A 167 -15.65 12.97 8.01
N ALA A 168 -15.37 13.95 8.88
CA ALA A 168 -14.63 15.16 8.50
C ALA A 168 -13.19 14.83 8.03
N GLY A 169 -12.51 13.93 8.74
CA GLY A 169 -11.19 13.44 8.35
C GLY A 169 -11.21 12.69 7.02
N ALA A 170 -12.25 11.88 6.80
CA ALA A 170 -12.48 11.16 5.56
C ALA A 170 -12.69 12.12 4.39
N ARG A 171 -13.56 13.13 4.54
CA ARG A 171 -13.80 14.18 3.53
C ARG A 171 -12.51 14.88 3.11
N ALA A 172 -11.66 15.24 4.09
CA ALA A 172 -10.37 15.86 3.80
C ALA A 172 -9.41 14.93 3.03
N GLN A 173 -9.37 13.64 3.37
CA GLN A 173 -8.55 12.65 2.64
C GLN A 173 -9.09 12.39 1.23
N ILE A 174 -10.41 12.23 1.08
CA ILE A 174 -11.11 12.04 -0.20
C ILE A 174 -10.85 13.22 -1.14
N GLN A 175 -10.96 14.46 -0.66
CA GLN A 175 -10.69 15.64 -1.48
C GLN A 175 -9.26 15.63 -2.03
N ARG A 176 -8.27 15.27 -1.21
CA ARG A 176 -6.88 15.14 -1.67
C ARG A 176 -6.70 14.00 -2.67
N ALA A 177 -7.31 12.85 -2.42
CA ALA A 177 -7.23 11.68 -3.29
C ALA A 177 -7.82 11.96 -4.68
N LEU A 178 -9.07 12.46 -4.72
CA LEU A 178 -9.77 12.80 -5.96
C LEU A 178 -9.09 13.93 -6.74
N GLN A 179 -8.57 14.96 -6.05
CA GLN A 179 -7.80 16.02 -6.71
C GLN A 179 -6.53 15.46 -7.38
N ALA A 180 -5.78 14.61 -6.67
CA ALA A 180 -4.54 14.04 -7.18
C ALA A 180 -4.79 13.06 -8.34
N GLU A 181 -5.85 12.26 -8.27
CA GLU A 181 -6.28 11.39 -9.37
C GLU A 181 -6.70 12.20 -10.59
N ARG A 182 -7.61 13.16 -10.42
CA ARG A 182 -8.11 13.93 -11.56
C ARG A 182 -7.02 14.79 -12.19
N LEU A 183 -6.12 15.36 -11.40
CA LEU A 183 -4.94 16.07 -11.93
C LEU A 183 -4.05 15.15 -12.76
N ARG A 184 -3.81 13.89 -12.33
CA ARG A 184 -3.03 12.93 -13.13
C ARG A 184 -3.69 12.65 -14.48
N GLU A 185 -5.01 12.46 -14.50
CA GLU A 185 -5.76 12.22 -15.73
C GLU A 185 -5.73 13.43 -16.67
N VAL A 186 -6.00 14.62 -16.16
CA VAL A 186 -5.96 15.87 -16.94
C VAL A 186 -4.54 16.15 -17.44
N ALA A 187 -3.52 16.01 -16.59
CA ALA A 187 -2.14 16.22 -16.98
C ALA A 187 -1.70 15.25 -18.08
N ALA A 188 -2.12 13.98 -18.01
CA ALA A 188 -1.84 13.00 -19.05
C ALA A 188 -2.56 13.35 -20.37
N ARG A 189 -3.85 13.68 -20.31
CA ARG A 189 -4.69 14.01 -21.49
C ARG A 189 -4.25 15.29 -22.18
N GLU A 190 -3.90 16.32 -21.40
CA GLU A 190 -3.50 17.63 -21.92
C GLU A 190 -1.98 17.75 -22.13
N HIS A 191 -1.22 16.66 -21.89
CA HIS A 191 0.24 16.61 -21.94
C HIS A 191 0.93 17.73 -21.15
N LEU A 192 0.44 17.96 -19.91
CA LEU A 192 0.96 19.01 -19.05
C LEU A 192 2.28 18.59 -18.39
N HIS A 193 3.17 19.57 -18.28
CA HIS A 193 4.36 19.56 -17.44
C HIS A 193 4.17 20.61 -16.33
N ASP A 194 4.77 20.38 -15.16
CA ASP A 194 4.72 21.31 -14.02
C ASP A 194 3.30 21.76 -13.67
N ALA A 195 2.38 20.80 -13.61
CA ALA A 195 0.96 21.05 -13.42
C ALA A 195 0.57 21.15 -11.94
N GLY A 196 -0.34 22.07 -11.64
CA GLY A 196 -0.99 22.21 -10.34
C GLY A 196 -2.50 22.32 -10.51
N ALA A 197 -3.25 22.00 -9.45
CA ALA A 197 -4.70 22.13 -9.46
C ALA A 197 -5.29 22.30 -8.06
N THR A 198 -6.51 22.83 -8.02
CA THR A 198 -7.39 22.85 -6.85
C THR A 198 -8.72 22.20 -7.23
N ALA A 199 -9.22 21.30 -6.39
CA ALA A 199 -10.51 20.66 -6.59
C ALA A 199 -11.57 21.20 -5.62
N ARG A 200 -12.79 21.37 -6.13
CA ARG A 200 -14.02 21.54 -5.35
C ARG A 200 -14.90 20.32 -5.58
N LEU A 201 -15.42 19.76 -4.49
CA LEU A 201 -16.34 18.64 -4.54
C LEU A 201 -17.78 19.13 -4.37
N HIS A 202 -18.67 18.65 -5.24
CA HIS A 202 -20.11 18.93 -5.18
C HIS A 202 -20.88 17.65 -4.90
N GLY A 203 -21.96 17.74 -4.12
CA GLY A 203 -22.86 16.62 -3.85
C GLY A 203 -22.21 15.41 -3.17
N VAL A 204 -21.28 15.63 -2.23
CA VAL A 204 -20.50 14.55 -1.60
C VAL A 204 -21.40 13.65 -0.74
N ALA A 205 -21.72 12.47 -1.27
CA ALA A 205 -22.36 11.37 -0.55
C ALA A 205 -21.28 10.49 0.07
N LEU A 206 -21.30 10.36 1.40
CA LEU A 206 -20.32 9.59 2.17
C LEU A 206 -20.99 8.41 2.85
N GLU A 207 -20.44 7.21 2.66
CA GLU A 207 -20.98 5.97 3.18
C GLU A 207 -19.83 5.14 3.79
N LEU A 208 -20.07 4.47 4.92
CA LEU A 208 -19.09 3.60 5.56
C LEU A 208 -19.34 2.16 5.13
N ASP A 209 -18.43 1.63 4.32
CA ASP A 209 -18.47 0.25 3.82
C ASP A 209 -17.53 -0.64 4.68
N ALA A 210 -17.85 -1.92 4.76
CA ALA A 210 -16.95 -2.96 5.27
C ALA A 210 -16.36 -3.75 4.09
N LEU A 211 -15.04 -3.66 3.93
CA LEU A 211 -14.30 -4.29 2.85
C LEU A 211 -13.81 -5.69 3.25
N PRO A 212 -13.92 -6.69 2.37
CA PRO A 212 -13.53 -8.07 2.63
C PRO A 212 -12.03 -8.21 2.41
N ILE A 213 -11.29 -8.46 3.49
CA ILE A 213 -9.88 -8.83 3.40
C ILE A 213 -9.60 -10.08 4.22
N TYR A 214 -8.56 -10.80 3.85
CA TYR A 214 -7.91 -11.75 4.74
C TYR A 214 -6.64 -11.14 5.28
N ILE A 215 -6.39 -11.28 6.57
CA ILE A 215 -5.21 -10.73 7.23
C ILE A 215 -4.45 -11.84 7.93
N GLY A 216 -3.13 -11.84 7.77
CA GLY A 216 -2.22 -12.75 8.45
C GLY A 216 -1.17 -11.94 9.18
N ALA A 217 -1.35 -11.76 10.48
CA ALA A 217 -0.33 -11.16 11.35
C ALA A 217 0.41 -12.27 12.09
N PHE A 218 1.74 -12.24 12.05
CA PHE A 218 2.59 -13.26 12.65
C PHE A 218 3.91 -12.67 13.13
N ALA A 219 4.52 -13.30 14.12
CA ALA A 219 5.88 -12.97 14.54
C ALA A 219 6.87 -13.90 13.81
N TYR A 220 7.92 -13.32 13.24
CA TYR A 220 9.01 -14.07 12.63
C TYR A 220 10.35 -13.52 13.12
N ARG A 221 11.10 -14.36 13.84
CA ARG A 221 12.39 -14.03 14.47
C ARG A 221 12.32 -12.77 15.34
N GLY A 222 11.28 -12.70 16.19
CA GLY A 222 11.07 -11.58 17.13
C GLY A 222 10.59 -10.27 16.49
N ARG A 223 10.29 -10.26 15.18
CA ARG A 223 9.73 -9.09 14.50
C ARG A 223 8.31 -9.38 14.01
N PRO A 224 7.35 -8.44 14.17
CA PRO A 224 6.01 -8.62 13.64
C PRO A 224 5.99 -8.41 12.13
N TRP A 225 5.21 -9.24 11.45
CA TRP A 225 4.94 -9.17 10.02
C TRP A 225 3.44 -9.24 9.79
N ARG A 226 3.01 -8.64 8.68
CA ARG A 226 1.63 -8.65 8.23
C ARG A 226 1.57 -8.82 6.73
N ILE A 227 0.61 -9.64 6.32
CA ILE A 227 0.14 -9.75 4.95
C ILE A 227 -1.36 -9.49 4.91
N VAL A 228 -1.83 -8.95 3.80
CA VAL A 228 -3.25 -8.70 3.53
C VAL A 228 -3.56 -9.28 2.15
N VAL A 229 -4.65 -10.00 2.06
CA VAL A 229 -5.16 -10.57 0.81
C VAL A 229 -6.53 -9.96 0.54
N HIS A 230 -6.72 -9.49 -0.69
CA HIS A 230 -7.98 -8.94 -1.16
C HIS A 230 -9.05 -10.04 -1.21
N GLY A 231 -10.20 -9.84 -0.55
CA GLY A 231 -11.26 -10.86 -0.40
C GLY A 231 -12.09 -11.13 -1.65
N GLU A 232 -11.98 -10.31 -2.70
CA GLU A 232 -12.56 -10.62 -4.02
C GLU A 232 -11.57 -11.18 -5.06
N SER A 233 -10.37 -10.62 -5.18
CA SER A 233 -9.42 -10.98 -6.25
C SER A 233 -8.31 -11.95 -5.81
N GLY A 234 -8.07 -12.09 -4.50
CA GLY A 234 -6.93 -12.84 -3.96
C GLY A 234 -5.59 -12.13 -4.13
N ARG A 235 -5.58 -10.86 -4.57
CA ARG A 235 -4.37 -10.06 -4.67
C ARG A 235 -3.77 -9.83 -3.28
N LEU A 236 -2.46 -10.03 -3.16
CA LEU A 236 -1.75 -9.97 -1.89
C LEU A 236 -0.87 -8.72 -1.80
N VAL A 237 -0.93 -8.04 -0.66
CA VAL A 237 -0.06 -6.93 -0.28
C VAL A 237 0.58 -7.23 1.08
N GLY A 238 1.89 -7.07 1.17
CA GLY A 238 2.63 -7.29 2.40
C GLY A 238 4.12 -7.42 2.13
N ARG A 239 4.92 -7.32 3.19
CA ARG A 239 6.35 -7.62 3.13
C ARG A 239 6.58 -9.00 3.73
N ALA A 240 7.44 -9.80 3.11
CA ALA A 240 7.91 -11.05 3.68
C ALA A 240 9.28 -10.87 4.33
N PRO A 241 9.57 -11.62 5.42
CA PRO A 241 10.92 -11.73 5.93
C PRO A 241 11.87 -12.28 4.86
N LEU A 242 13.08 -11.72 4.83
CA LEU A 242 14.12 -12.16 3.92
C LEU A 242 14.88 -13.37 4.47
N ASP A 243 15.30 -14.24 3.56
CA ASP A 243 16.23 -15.34 3.86
C ASP A 243 17.63 -14.76 4.16
N ARG A 244 17.99 -14.75 5.44
CA ARG A 244 19.28 -14.23 5.91
C ARG A 244 20.47 -14.91 5.26
N VAL A 245 20.41 -16.21 4.99
CA VAL A 245 21.53 -16.95 4.37
C VAL A 245 21.74 -16.45 2.95
N LYS A 246 20.66 -16.32 2.17
CA LYS A 246 20.72 -15.80 0.80
C LYS A 246 21.22 -14.35 0.76
N VAL A 247 20.73 -13.51 1.68
CA VAL A 247 21.18 -12.12 1.79
C VAL A 247 22.66 -12.05 2.15
N THR A 248 23.13 -12.82 3.13
CA THR A 248 24.55 -12.85 3.52
C THR A 248 25.44 -13.29 2.37
N ILE A 249 25.07 -14.36 1.65
CA ILE A 249 25.83 -14.82 0.47
C ILE A 249 25.91 -13.72 -0.60
N ALA A 250 24.80 -13.07 -0.92
CA ALA A 250 24.77 -12.02 -1.93
C ALA A 250 25.65 -10.82 -1.54
N VAL A 251 25.63 -10.41 -0.26
CA VAL A 251 26.47 -9.32 0.25
C VAL A 251 27.96 -9.69 0.18
N VAL A 252 28.32 -10.91 0.58
CA VAL A 252 29.71 -11.39 0.51
C VAL A 252 30.21 -11.44 -0.94
N LEU A 253 29.41 -11.98 -1.86
CA LEU A 253 29.77 -12.01 -3.29
C LEU A 253 29.92 -10.61 -3.87
N ALA A 254 29.03 -9.68 -3.53
CA ALA A 254 29.13 -8.29 -3.96
C ALA A 254 30.41 -7.61 -3.44
N ALA A 255 30.80 -7.88 -2.19
CA ALA A 255 32.04 -7.37 -1.61
C ALA A 255 33.29 -7.94 -2.31
N ILE A 256 33.29 -9.24 -2.61
CA ILE A 256 34.39 -9.89 -3.36
C ILE A 256 34.53 -9.28 -4.76
N VAL A 257 33.41 -9.07 -5.47
CA VAL A 257 33.42 -8.44 -6.80
C VAL A 257 33.93 -7.00 -6.73
N ALA A 258 33.46 -6.22 -5.76
CA ALA A 258 33.93 -4.84 -5.57
C ALA A 258 35.44 -4.78 -5.31
N LEU A 259 35.97 -5.69 -4.48
CA LEU A 259 37.40 -5.80 -4.22
C LEU A 259 38.19 -6.18 -5.48
N ALA A 260 37.70 -7.16 -6.25
CA ALA A 260 38.34 -7.56 -7.50
C ALA A 260 38.38 -6.43 -8.53
N VAL A 261 37.29 -5.64 -8.64
CA VAL A 261 37.24 -4.46 -9.51
C VAL A 261 38.22 -3.38 -9.06
N ALA A 262 38.30 -3.11 -7.75
CA ALA A 262 39.26 -2.14 -7.20
C ALA A 262 40.71 -2.54 -7.53
N LEU A 263 41.08 -3.80 -7.27
CA LEU A 263 42.41 -4.33 -7.59
C LEU A 263 42.71 -4.32 -9.10
N TRP A 264 41.69 -4.51 -9.94
CA TRP A 264 41.83 -4.43 -11.40
C TRP A 264 42.06 -2.98 -11.88
N LEU A 265 41.40 -2.01 -11.25
CA LEU A 265 41.60 -0.58 -11.55
C LEU A 265 42.98 -0.10 -11.11
N GLU A 266 43.49 -0.53 -9.95
CA GLU A 266 44.85 -0.20 -9.48
C GLU A 266 45.93 -0.73 -10.44
N ARG A 267 45.73 -1.90 -11.04
CA ARG A 267 46.66 -2.46 -12.05
C ARG A 267 46.67 -1.71 -13.38
N ARG A 268 45.76 -0.75 -13.59
CA ARG A 268 45.58 -0.01 -14.85
C ARG A 268 46.19 1.39 -14.85
N GLU A 269 47.02 1.75 -13.86
CA GLU A 269 47.74 3.02 -13.92
C GLU A 269 48.48 3.16 -15.27
N PRO A 270 48.23 4.24 -16.03
CA PRO A 270 48.84 4.43 -17.34
C PRO A 270 50.35 4.53 -17.17
N GLY A 271 51.09 3.76 -17.96
CA GLY A 271 52.55 3.81 -18.01
C GLY A 271 53.05 5.24 -18.21
N PRO A 272 54.29 5.54 -17.75
CA PRO A 272 54.82 6.90 -17.69
C PRO A 272 54.67 7.59 -19.06
N PRO A 273 54.31 8.89 -19.08
CA PRO A 273 54.11 9.62 -20.33
C PRO A 273 55.36 9.51 -21.19
N THR A 274 55.19 9.04 -22.42
CA THR A 274 56.27 8.93 -23.40
C THR A 274 56.91 10.31 -23.56
N PRO A 275 58.25 10.45 -23.40
CA PRO A 275 58.89 11.74 -23.56
C PRO A 275 58.64 12.27 -24.99
N SER A 276 58.12 13.49 -25.08
CA SER A 276 57.95 14.21 -26.34
C SER A 276 59.32 14.30 -27.05
N PRO A 277 59.43 13.91 -28.33
CA PRO A 277 60.68 14.11 -29.06
C PRO A 277 60.98 15.60 -29.13
N ALA A 278 62.17 15.96 -28.67
CA ALA A 278 62.72 17.31 -28.80
C ALA A 278 62.79 17.68 -30.28
N SER A 279 62.29 18.87 -30.60
CA SER A 279 62.45 19.49 -31.92
C SER A 279 63.95 19.70 -32.19
N ALA A 280 64.54 18.82 -32.99
CA ALA A 280 65.86 19.03 -33.58
C ALA A 280 65.67 19.63 -34.98
N SER A 281 65.92 20.93 -35.06
CA SER A 281 66.38 21.61 -36.26
C SER A 281 67.61 20.89 -36.84
N ASP A 282 67.62 20.53 -38.13
CA ASP A 282 68.78 20.87 -38.96
C ASP A 282 68.56 20.74 -40.48
N ARG A 283 68.78 21.87 -41.14
CA ARG A 283 69.44 22.10 -42.45
C ARG A 283 69.41 20.98 -43.51
N ARG A 284 68.66 21.21 -44.59
CA ARG A 284 69.17 21.58 -45.93
C ARG A 284 68.05 22.00 -46.86
#